data_AF-A0A7W3U0R9-F1
#
_entry.id   AF-A0A7W3U0R9-F1
#
_cell.length_a   1.000
_cell.length_b   1.000
_cell.length_c   1.000
_cell.angle_alpha   90.00
_cell.angle_beta   90.00
_cell.angle_gamma   90.00
#
_symmetry.space_group_name_H-M   'P 1'
#
loop_
_entity.id
_entity.type
_entity.pdbx_description
1 polymer ?
#
loop_
_entity_poly.entity_id
_entity_poly.type
_entity_poly.pdbx_seq_one_letter_code
_entity_poly.pdbx_strand_id
1 'polypeptide(L)'
;MSIIPTIDDKTAVKIAKTYLKQNHDYSLIAKRLTFKNANYITAKDETTHSMALYELKERANIIDKIKEHDLTSGLIIEYRFIKSCSVNRTLEQLQQQGIKISERTLQKKQHEALLLVYSLIPDKDTKLVK
;
A
#
# COMPACT_ATOMS: atom_id res chain seq x y z
N MET A 1 25.55 -4.66 21.29
CA MET A 1 24.39 -3.77 21.04
C MET A 1 24.02 -3.89 19.57
N SER A 2 22.79 -4.31 19.26
CA SER A 2 22.32 -4.32 17.87
C SER A 2 21.94 -2.89 17.48
N ILE A 3 22.72 -2.26 16.61
CA ILE A 3 22.38 -0.94 16.06
C ILE A 3 21.29 -1.19 15.03
N ILE A 4 20.05 -0.81 15.35
CA ILE A 4 18.95 -0.87 14.38
C ILE A 4 19.32 0.05 13.21
N PRO A 5 19.41 -0.45 11.97
CA PRO A 5 19.79 0.37 10.84
C PRO A 5 18.80 1.52 10.63
N THR A 6 19.33 2.71 10.38
CA THR A 6 18.55 3.90 10.07
C THR A 6 18.50 4.13 8.56
N ILE A 7 17.34 4.52 8.02
CA ILE A 7 17.18 4.83 6.59
C ILE A 7 16.65 6.25 6.36
N ASP A 8 17.03 6.84 5.23
CA ASP A 8 16.55 8.15 4.80
C ASP A 8 15.12 8.10 4.21
N ASP A 9 14.46 9.26 4.16
CA ASP A 9 13.09 9.41 3.65
C ASP A 9 12.89 8.90 2.23
N LYS A 10 13.88 9.10 1.34
CA LYS A 10 13.76 8.66 -0.06
C LYS A 10 13.76 7.13 -0.12
N THR A 11 14.59 6.47 0.69
CA THR A 11 14.61 5.01 0.82
C THR A 11 13.31 4.49 1.45
N ALA A 12 12.83 5.10 2.53
CA ALA A 12 11.56 4.74 3.18
C ALA A 12 10.36 4.83 2.22
N VAL A 13 10.25 5.94 1.49
CA VAL A 13 9.21 6.15 0.48
C VAL A 13 9.30 5.12 -0.64
N LYS A 14 10.51 4.74 -1.06
CA LYS A 14 10.69 3.69 -2.07
C LYS A 14 10.20 2.34 -1.55
N ILE A 15 10.51 1.99 -0.31
CA ILE A 15 10.05 0.75 0.33
C ILE A 15 8.51 0.75 0.42
N ALA A 16 7.90 1.82 0.93
CA ALA A 16 6.44 1.95 1.01
C ALA A 16 5.76 1.78 -0.35
N LYS A 17 6.28 2.43 -1.40
CA LYS A 17 5.75 2.28 -2.75
C LYS A 17 5.83 0.84 -3.24
N THR A 18 6.97 0.17 -3.03
CA THR A 18 7.17 -1.23 -3.44
C THR A 18 6.22 -2.15 -2.70
N TYR A 19 6.09 -1.97 -1.38
CA TYR A 19 5.18 -2.74 -0.55
C TYR A 19 3.73 -2.61 -1.05
N LEU A 20 3.26 -1.39 -1.33
CA LEU A 20 1.90 -1.17 -1.85
C LEU A 20 1.70 -1.72 -3.27
N LYS A 21 2.70 -1.64 -4.16
CA LYS A 21 2.61 -2.16 -5.54
C LYS A 21 2.33 -3.66 -5.59
N GLN A 22 2.89 -4.42 -4.65
CA GLN A 22 2.65 -5.87 -4.54
C GLN A 22 1.19 -6.23 -4.28
N ASN A 23 0.34 -5.27 -3.89
CA ASN A 23 -1.09 -5.50 -3.73
C ASN A 23 -1.73 -6.10 -4.99
N HIS A 24 -1.36 -5.61 -6.18
CA HIS A 24 -1.94 -6.13 -7.42
C HIS A 24 -1.55 -7.59 -7.66
N ASP A 25 -0.28 -7.91 -7.43
CA ASP A 25 0.26 -9.27 -7.61
C ASP A 25 -0.40 -10.25 -6.65
N TYR A 26 -0.49 -9.90 -5.36
CA TYR A 26 -1.15 -10.73 -4.36
C TYR A 26 -2.66 -10.86 -4.59
N SER A 27 -3.33 -9.80 -5.06
CA SER A 27 -4.75 -9.86 -5.45
C SER A 27 -4.96 -10.82 -6.62
N LEU A 28 -4.05 -10.82 -7.59
CA LEU A 28 -4.10 -11.74 -8.72
C LEU A 28 -3.83 -13.19 -8.29
N ILE A 29 -2.84 -13.42 -7.42
CA ILE A 29 -2.56 -14.74 -6.83
C ILE A 29 -3.77 -15.27 -6.08
N ALA A 30 -4.38 -14.43 -5.23
CA ALA A 30 -5.58 -14.79 -4.48
C ALA A 30 -6.70 -15.22 -5.44
N LYS A 31 -7.04 -14.38 -6.43
CA LYS A 31 -8.11 -14.68 -7.40
C LYS A 31 -7.87 -15.94 -8.21
N ARG A 32 -6.64 -16.17 -8.69
CA ARG A 32 -6.31 -17.33 -9.56
C ARG A 32 -6.60 -18.66 -8.88
N LEU A 33 -6.36 -18.76 -7.57
CA LEU A 33 -6.60 -20.01 -6.84
C LEU A 33 -8.08 -20.25 -6.55
N THR A 34 -8.89 -19.19 -6.40
CA THR A 34 -10.35 -19.31 -6.28
C THR A 34 -11.00 -19.93 -7.54
N PHE A 35 -10.43 -19.70 -8.72
CA PHE A 35 -10.93 -20.24 -9.99
C PHE A 35 -10.29 -21.57 -10.41
N LYS A 36 -9.27 -22.05 -9.68
CA LYS A 36 -8.57 -23.30 -10.02
C LYS A 36 -9.45 -24.49 -9.63
N ASN A 37 -9.49 -25.52 -10.46
CA ASN A 37 -10.21 -26.76 -10.15
C ASN A 37 -9.58 -27.42 -8.92
N ALA A 38 -10.40 -27.80 -7.93
CA ALA A 38 -9.98 -28.39 -6.66
C ALA A 38 -9.04 -29.60 -6.83
N ASN A 39 -9.21 -30.38 -7.89
CA ASN A 39 -8.36 -31.55 -8.18
C ASN A 39 -6.90 -31.20 -8.54
N TYR A 40 -6.59 -29.92 -8.78
CA TYR A 40 -5.25 -29.43 -9.14
C TYR A 40 -4.66 -28.46 -8.10
N ILE A 41 -5.33 -28.29 -6.96
CA ILE A 41 -4.85 -27.44 -5.86
C ILE A 41 -3.95 -28.30 -4.96
N THR A 42 -2.72 -27.85 -4.76
CA THR A 42 -1.78 -28.47 -3.81
C THR A 42 -1.83 -27.74 -2.46
N ALA A 43 -1.37 -28.38 -1.37
CA ALA A 43 -1.26 -27.72 -0.07
C ALA A 43 -0.35 -26.46 -0.10
N LYS A 44 0.66 -26.45 -0.98
CA LYS A 44 1.51 -25.27 -1.23
C LYS A 44 0.72 -24.12 -1.87
N ASP A 45 -0.18 -24.43 -2.81
CA ASP A 45 -1.06 -23.44 -3.42
C ASP A 45 -1.97 -22.80 -2.34
N GLU A 46 -2.59 -23.61 -1.48
CA GLU A 46 -3.46 -23.11 -0.40
C GLU A 46 -2.71 -22.22 0.60
N THR A 47 -1.49 -22.60 0.96
CA THR A 47 -0.63 -21.79 1.83
C THR A 47 -0.31 -20.45 1.15
N THR A 48 0.04 -20.47 -0.13
CA THR A 48 0.33 -19.27 -0.92
C THR A 48 -0.90 -18.37 -1.04
N HIS A 49 -2.09 -18.94 -1.26
CA HIS A 49 -3.36 -18.21 -1.27
C HIS A 49 -3.63 -17.52 0.06
N SER A 50 -3.49 -18.25 1.16
CA SER A 50 -3.75 -17.76 2.51
C SER A 50 -2.82 -16.60 2.87
N MET A 51 -1.53 -16.74 2.54
CA MET A 51 -0.56 -15.66 2.70
C MET A 51 -0.91 -14.45 1.84
N ALA A 52 -1.31 -14.64 0.58
CA ALA A 52 -1.73 -13.56 -0.29
C ALA A 52 -2.96 -12.81 0.27
N LEU A 53 -3.95 -13.52 0.81
CA LEU A 53 -5.11 -12.91 1.45
C LEU A 53 -4.75 -12.12 2.72
N TYR A 54 -3.86 -12.67 3.55
CA TYR A 54 -3.35 -11.97 4.73
C TYR A 54 -2.66 -10.66 4.35
N GLU A 55 -1.73 -10.72 3.40
CA GLU A 55 -0.98 -9.58 2.87
C GLU A 55 -1.88 -8.48 2.28
N LEU A 56 -2.98 -8.85 1.62
CA LEU A 56 -3.98 -7.89 1.14
C LEU A 56 -4.72 -7.19 2.28
N LYS A 57 -5.08 -7.94 3.34
CA LYS A 57 -5.74 -7.38 4.52
C LYS A 57 -4.84 -6.40 5.25
N GLU A 58 -3.55 -6.72 5.41
CA GLU A 58 -2.58 -5.82 6.03
C GLU A 58 -2.43 -4.51 5.26
N ARG A 59 -2.34 -4.56 3.93
CA ARG A 59 -2.27 -3.35 3.09
C ARG A 59 -3.54 -2.51 3.19
N ALA A 60 -4.71 -3.13 3.20
CA ALA A 60 -5.98 -2.43 3.39
C ALA A 60 -6.04 -1.73 4.75
N ASN A 61 -5.68 -2.44 5.82
CA ASN A 61 -5.62 -1.92 7.18
C ASN A 61 -4.70 -0.70 7.31
N ILE A 62 -3.51 -0.74 6.67
CA ILE A 62 -2.60 0.42 6.64
C ILE A 62 -3.27 1.64 5.98
N ILE A 63 -4.00 1.44 4.87
CA ILE A 63 -4.69 2.54 4.19
C ILE A 63 -5.80 3.10 5.06
N ASP A 64 -6.57 2.25 5.73
CA ASP A 64 -7.64 2.68 6.61
C ASP A 64 -7.10 3.50 7.79
N LYS A 65 -5.99 3.06 8.41
CA LYS A 65 -5.27 3.86 9.43
C LYS A 65 -4.81 5.23 8.90
N ILE A 66 -4.38 5.30 7.64
CA ILE A 66 -4.00 6.59 7.04
C ILE A 66 -5.23 7.45 6.80
N LYS A 67 -6.37 6.88 6.39
CA LYS A 67 -7.62 7.63 6.22
C LYS A 67 -8.16 8.17 7.54
N GLU A 68 -8.04 7.39 8.62
CA GLU A 68 -8.38 7.83 9.98
C GLU A 68 -7.54 9.04 10.41
N HIS A 69 -6.25 9.06 10.05
CA HIS A 69 -5.36 10.18 10.33
C HIS A 69 -5.59 11.39 9.40
N ASP A 70 -5.68 11.18 8.08
CA ASP A 70 -6.01 12.18 7.07
C ASP A 70 -6.68 11.51 5.87
N LEU A 71 -8.00 11.69 5.76
CA LEU A 71 -8.83 11.07 4.72
C LEU A 71 -8.26 11.31 3.31
N THR A 72 -7.84 12.54 3.01
CA THR A 72 -7.33 12.90 1.68
C THR A 72 -6.05 12.12 1.35
N SER A 73 -5.12 12.01 2.30
CA SER A 73 -3.88 11.24 2.14
C SER A 73 -4.16 9.76 1.93
N GLY A 74 -5.08 9.18 2.71
CA GLY A 74 -5.46 7.78 2.55
C GLY A 74 -6.09 7.50 1.18
N LEU A 75 -6.96 8.38 0.71
CA LEU A 75 -7.54 8.30 -0.64
C LEU A 75 -6.47 8.46 -1.74
N ILE A 76 -5.51 9.38 -1.58
CA ILE A 76 -4.38 9.51 -2.52
C ILE A 76 -3.61 8.20 -2.61
N ILE A 77 -3.27 7.57 -1.48
CA ILE A 77 -2.53 6.30 -1.46
C ILE A 77 -3.34 5.18 -2.14
N GLU A 78 -4.62 5.07 -1.81
CA GLU A 78 -5.51 4.07 -2.41
C GLU A 78 -5.59 4.24 -3.94
N TYR A 79 -5.88 5.43 -4.43
CA TYR A 79 -5.98 5.67 -5.87
C TYR A 79 -4.66 5.43 -6.59
N ARG A 80 -3.55 5.96 -6.07
CA ARG A 80 -2.25 5.93 -6.73
C ARG A 80 -1.60 4.56 -6.74
N PHE A 81 -1.71 3.81 -5.64
CA PHE A 81 -0.89 2.61 -5.44
C PHE A 81 -1.70 1.32 -5.38
N ILE A 82 -2.99 1.37 -5.02
CA ILE A 82 -3.86 0.19 -5.04
C ILE A 82 -4.63 0.10 -6.35
N LYS A 83 -5.21 1.22 -6.80
CA LYS A 83 -5.97 1.30 -8.06
C LYS A 83 -5.10 1.72 -9.26
N SER A 84 -3.81 1.96 -9.05
CA SER A 84 -2.84 2.31 -10.08
C SER A 84 -3.25 3.51 -10.94
N CYS A 85 -3.95 4.49 -10.36
CA CYS A 85 -4.35 5.70 -11.05
C CYS A 85 -3.15 6.61 -11.31
N SER A 86 -3.16 7.32 -12.44
CA SER A 86 -2.25 8.43 -12.69
C SER A 86 -2.53 9.60 -11.73
N VAL A 87 -1.64 10.59 -11.67
CA VAL A 87 -1.83 11.82 -10.90
C VAL A 87 -3.15 12.50 -11.29
N ASN A 88 -3.36 12.73 -12.60
CA ASN A 88 -4.55 13.42 -13.11
C ASN A 88 -5.83 12.66 -12.76
N ARG A 89 -5.84 11.35 -12.98
CA ARG A 89 -7.00 10.52 -12.62
C ARG A 89 -7.25 10.51 -11.12
N THR A 90 -6.21 10.59 -10.30
CA THR A 90 -6.36 10.71 -8.84
C THR A 90 -7.00 12.04 -8.46
N LEU A 91 -6.58 13.15 -9.07
CA LEU A 91 -7.19 14.46 -8.85
C LEU A 91 -8.68 14.47 -9.24
N GLU A 92 -9.02 13.86 -10.38
CA GLU A 92 -10.41 13.71 -10.82
C GLU A 92 -11.24 12.89 -9.83
N GLN A 93 -10.72 11.76 -9.35
CA GLN A 93 -11.41 10.92 -8.36
C GLN A 93 -11.61 11.65 -7.02
N LEU A 94 -10.60 12.40 -6.55
CA LEU A 94 -10.73 13.21 -5.34
C LEU A 94 -11.78 14.31 -5.53
N GLN A 95 -11.81 14.97 -6.68
CA GLN A 95 -12.79 16.00 -6.99
C GLN A 95 -14.21 15.44 -7.04
N GLN A 96 -14.40 14.22 -7.55
CA GLN A 96 -15.69 13.51 -7.52
C GLN A 96 -16.19 13.25 -6.08
N GLN A 97 -15.27 13.16 -5.11
CA GLN A 97 -15.60 13.07 -3.68
C GLN A 97 -15.65 14.44 -2.97
N GLY A 98 -15.68 15.54 -3.73
CA GLY A 98 -15.73 16.90 -3.17
C GLY A 98 -14.39 17.44 -2.68
N ILE A 99 -13.27 16.75 -2.92
CA ILE A 99 -11.93 17.15 -2.48
C ILE A 99 -11.17 17.75 -3.67
N LYS A 100 -11.09 19.09 -3.73
CA LYS A 100 -10.33 19.80 -4.77
C LYS A 100 -8.97 20.24 -4.24
N ILE A 101 -7.90 19.64 -4.75
CA ILE A 101 -6.51 19.99 -4.40
C ILE A 101 -5.66 20.21 -5.65
N SER A 102 -4.57 20.97 -5.51
CA SER A 102 -3.58 21.11 -6.59
C SER A 102 -2.70 19.85 -6.70
N GLU A 103 -2.05 19.65 -7.84
CA GLU A 103 -1.05 18.60 -8.00
C GLU A 103 0.08 18.72 -6.97
N ARG A 104 0.58 19.93 -6.70
CA ARG A 104 1.63 20.17 -5.71
C ARG A 104 1.19 19.70 -4.31
N THR A 105 -0.04 20.02 -3.92
CA THR A 105 -0.62 19.56 -2.65
C THR A 105 -0.75 18.03 -2.62
N LEU A 106 -1.18 17.41 -3.73
CA LEU A 106 -1.26 15.96 -3.86
C LEU A 106 0.12 15.32 -3.66
N GLN A 107 1.15 15.82 -4.35
CA GLN A 107 2.50 15.26 -4.26
C GLN A 107 3.07 15.36 -2.83
N LYS A 108 2.84 16.49 -2.15
CA LYS A 108 3.23 16.67 -0.74
C LYS A 108 2.53 15.67 0.18
N LYS A 109 1.19 15.62 0.15
CA LYS A 109 0.40 14.69 0.96
C LYS A 109 0.76 13.23 0.66
N GLN A 110 0.98 12.89 -0.61
CA GLN A 110 1.44 11.56 -1.00
C GLN A 110 2.78 11.20 -0.35
N HIS A 111 3.73 12.13 -0.32
CA HIS A 111 5.05 11.89 0.28
C HIS A 111 4.93 11.65 1.80
N GLU A 112 4.23 12.53 2.51
CA GLU A 112 3.98 12.40 3.95
C GLU A 112 3.25 11.10 4.28
N ALA A 113 2.23 10.76 3.50
CA ALA A 113 1.47 9.52 3.65
C ALA A 113 2.34 8.28 3.41
N LEU A 114 3.27 8.30 2.45
CA LEU A 114 4.18 7.18 2.20
C LEU A 114 5.19 6.96 3.33
N LEU A 115 5.61 8.03 4.00
CA LEU A 115 6.43 7.90 5.22
C LEU A 115 5.61 7.24 6.35
N LEU A 116 4.33 7.62 6.49
CA LEU A 116 3.43 6.98 7.44
C LEU A 116 3.18 5.50 7.08
N VAL A 117 2.95 5.18 5.79
CA VAL A 117 2.85 3.79 5.30
C VAL A 117 4.07 2.99 5.74
N TYR A 118 5.28 3.48 5.44
CA TYR A 118 6.52 2.79 5.83
C TYR A 118 6.56 2.55 7.33
N SER A 119 6.09 3.50 8.13
CA SER A 119 6.06 3.35 9.57
C SER A 119 5.10 2.24 10.07
N LEU A 120 4.10 1.89 9.28
CA LEU A 120 3.06 0.91 9.60
C LEU A 120 3.29 -0.46 8.95
N ILE A 121 4.30 -0.62 8.10
CA ILE A 121 4.67 -1.92 7.52
C ILE A 121 5.09 -2.85 8.67
N PRO A 122 4.48 -4.06 8.80
CA PRO A 122 4.88 -5.04 9.80
C PRO A 122 6.33 -5.49 9.59
N ASP A 123 7.02 -5.82 10.68
CA ASP A 123 8.39 -6.38 10.67
C ASP A 123 9.44 -5.52 9.94
N LYS A 124 9.29 -4.19 9.93
CA LYS A 124 10.35 -3.32 9.43
C LYS A 124 11.56 -3.39 10.38
N ASP A 125 12.67 -3.96 9.91
CA ASP A 125 13.91 -4.08 10.68
C ASP A 125 14.70 -2.75 10.79
N THR A 126 14.08 -1.62 10.42
CA THR A 126 14.76 -0.34 10.22
C THR A 126 13.97 0.83 10.81
N LYS A 127 14.69 1.84 11.29
CA LYS A 127 14.12 3.10 11.81
C LYS A 127 14.29 4.21 10.79
N LEU A 128 13.28 5.07 10.63
CA LEU A 128 13.40 6.29 9.84
C LEU A 128 14.36 7.25 10.55
N VAL A 129 15.34 7.82 9.84
CA VAL A 129 16.12 8.97 10.34
C VAL A 129 15.14 10.13 10.52
N LYS A 130 15.04 10.67 11.73
CA LYS A 130 14.23 11.85 12.04
C LYS A 130 15.05 13.12 11.93
#